data_AF-A0A6H2U2G2-F1
#
_entry.id   AF-A0A6H2U2G2-F1
#
_cell.length_a   1.000
_cell.length_b   1.000
_cell.length_c   1.000
_cell.angle_alpha   90.00
_cell.angle_beta   90.00
_cell.angle_gamma   90.00
#
_symmetry.space_group_name_H-M   'P 1'
#
loop_
_entity.id
_entity.type
_entity.pdbx_description
1 polymer ?
#
loop_
_entity_poly.entity_id
_entity_poly.type
_entity_poly.pdbx_seq_one_letter_code
_entity_poly.pdbx_strand_id
1 'polypeptide(L)'
;EKITVILIIFIYIILFYYEIIVFIKDTIMKFSKKDISLPTIGTVHKNALKNKSLRLDKQEYLSIPSSFLAFLVGLIDGDGYIQITKTTKGFIAMKLTISLHLEDISTLNYIQSVLKLGKINVYKDLKSPTCKLVINKTDLQEVLFPLLIYNNIYFLTDTRVDQFNLAMFILENDIKLYNELPELSSIPSVFDIPKNPLDFTLLHFFKNWIVGFTNSEGSFFIKTNNDGCFQLKQRIHTNLFEAFKLVFNTNRKIDTTNNYNQFSVSSKADVQKVIDFFSFSGLHPLIGLKYIQYIKWLNNLNKSLRYSSLNYPDKI
;
A
#
# COMPACT_ATOMS: atom_id res chain seq x y z
N GLU A 1 27.97 -30.17 -30.91
CA GLU A 1 27.11 -29.36 -31.82
C GLU A 1 25.65 -29.80 -31.86
N LYS A 2 25.31 -31.01 -32.35
CA LYS A 2 23.90 -31.45 -32.47
C LYS A 2 23.11 -31.43 -31.15
N ILE A 3 23.72 -31.82 -30.03
CA ILE A 3 23.08 -31.82 -28.70
C ILE A 3 22.76 -30.40 -28.23
N THR A 4 23.65 -29.44 -28.49
CA THR A 4 23.47 -28.02 -28.11
C THR A 4 22.30 -27.39 -28.85
N VAL A 5 22.14 -27.70 -30.14
CA VAL A 5 21.03 -27.21 -30.97
C VAL A 5 19.69 -27.76 -30.47
N ILE A 6 19.63 -29.06 -30.11
CA ILE A 6 18.43 -29.69 -29.55
C ILE A 6 18.03 -29.03 -28.22
N LEU A 7 19.01 -28.74 -27.35
CA LEU A 7 18.76 -28.11 -26.06
C LEU A 7 18.19 -26.69 -26.19
N ILE A 8 18.72 -25.91 -27.14
CA ILE A 8 18.23 -24.55 -27.43
C ILE A 8 16.79 -24.60 -27.94
N ILE A 9 16.48 -25.50 -28.88
CA ILE A 9 15.11 -25.68 -29.39
C ILE A 9 14.15 -26.04 -28.25
N PHE A 10 14.57 -26.92 -27.35
CA PHE A 10 13.75 -27.33 -26.20
C PHE A 10 13.46 -26.16 -25.24
N ILE A 11 14.45 -25.29 -24.98
CA ILE A 11 14.26 -24.09 -24.16
C ILE A 11 13.28 -23.11 -24.82
N TYR A 12 13.39 -22.88 -26.13
CA TYR A 12 12.45 -22.01 -26.86
C TYR A 12 11.02 -22.55 -26.81
N ILE A 13 10.84 -23.88 -26.91
CA ILE A 13 9.52 -24.50 -26.78
C ILE A 13 8.96 -24.27 -25.38
N ILE A 14 9.75 -24.43 -24.32
CA ILE A 14 9.31 -24.17 -22.94
C ILE A 14 8.90 -22.71 -22.74
N LEU A 15 9.71 -21.76 -23.22
CA LEU A 15 9.42 -20.33 -23.12
C LEU A 15 8.14 -19.97 -23.88
N PHE A 16 7.96 -20.52 -25.08
CA PHE A 16 6.77 -20.31 -25.88
C PHE A 16 5.51 -20.89 -25.20
N TYR A 17 5.60 -22.09 -24.61
CA TYR A 17 4.51 -22.66 -23.82
C TYR A 17 4.19 -21.81 -22.59
N TYR A 18 5.20 -21.25 -21.92
CA TYR A 18 5.00 -20.35 -20.79
C TYR A 18 4.26 -19.08 -21.21
N GLU A 19 4.64 -18.44 -22.32
CA GLU A 19 3.94 -17.26 -22.84
C GLU A 19 2.50 -17.58 -23.25
N ILE A 20 2.25 -18.73 -23.87
CA ILE A 20 0.88 -19.19 -24.17
C ILE A 20 0.06 -19.37 -22.90
N ILE A 21 0.62 -19.98 -21.85
CA ILE A 21 -0.08 -20.17 -20.58
C ILE A 21 -0.39 -18.82 -19.92
N VAL A 22 0.55 -17.87 -19.92
CA VAL A 22 0.32 -16.50 -19.41
C VAL A 22 -0.76 -15.80 -20.22
N PHE A 23 -0.71 -15.88 -21.56
CA PHE A 23 -1.71 -15.28 -22.44
C PHE A 23 -3.10 -15.89 -22.25
N ILE A 24 -3.21 -17.21 -22.13
CA ILE A 24 -4.46 -17.91 -21.86
C ILE A 24 -4.98 -17.53 -20.47
N LYS A 25 -4.12 -17.46 -19.45
CA LYS A 25 -4.51 -17.04 -18.10
C LYS A 25 -5.04 -15.60 -18.09
N ASP A 26 -4.36 -14.67 -18.77
CA ASP A 26 -4.80 -13.28 -18.91
C ASP A 26 -6.12 -13.18 -19.70
N THR A 27 -6.28 -13.99 -20.75
CA THR A 27 -7.49 -14.00 -21.58
C THR A 27 -8.68 -14.59 -20.82
N ILE A 28 -8.50 -15.70 -20.11
CA ILE A 28 -9.51 -16.29 -19.22
C ILE A 28 -9.85 -15.33 -18.09
N MET A 29 -8.87 -14.64 -17.52
CA MET A 29 -9.08 -13.63 -16.48
C MET A 29 -9.83 -12.41 -17.04
N LYS A 30 -9.63 -12.04 -18.31
CA LYS A 30 -10.42 -10.99 -19.01
C LYS A 30 -11.84 -11.45 -19.35
N PHE A 31 -12.06 -12.70 -19.75
CA PHE A 31 -13.38 -13.24 -20.06
C PHE A 31 -14.22 -13.51 -18.81
N SER A 32 -13.60 -13.93 -17.71
CA SER A 32 -14.23 -14.08 -16.39
C SER A 32 -14.77 -12.75 -15.84
N LYS A 33 -14.10 -11.63 -16.15
CA LYS A 33 -14.49 -10.28 -15.69
C LYS A 33 -15.83 -9.76 -16.22
N LYS A 34 -16.46 -10.42 -17.21
CA LYS A 34 -17.65 -9.90 -17.88
C LYS A 34 -18.94 -9.92 -17.03
N ASP A 35 -18.93 -10.61 -15.88
CA ASP A 35 -20.01 -10.61 -14.88
C ASP A 35 -19.55 -10.23 -13.45
N ILE A 36 -18.31 -9.76 -13.27
CA ILE A 36 -17.78 -9.50 -11.92
C ILE A 36 -18.19 -8.11 -11.46
N SER A 37 -19.34 -8.01 -10.78
CA SER A 37 -19.66 -6.84 -9.97
C SER A 37 -18.96 -6.92 -8.61
N LEU A 38 -18.50 -5.78 -8.07
CA LEU A 38 -17.94 -5.73 -6.72
C LEU A 38 -19.02 -6.14 -5.69
N PRO A 39 -18.86 -7.28 -4.98
CA PRO A 39 -19.86 -7.72 -4.02
C PRO A 39 -19.90 -6.75 -2.84
N THR A 40 -21.10 -6.41 -2.38
CA THR A 40 -21.26 -5.69 -1.12
C THR A 40 -20.91 -6.62 0.04
N ILE A 41 -20.12 -6.14 0.99
CA ILE A 41 -19.80 -6.91 2.21
C ILE A 41 -20.89 -6.66 3.26
N GLY A 42 -21.55 -7.74 3.67
CA GLY A 42 -22.63 -7.69 4.64
C GLY A 42 -23.89 -6.99 4.13
N THR A 43 -24.68 -6.44 5.06
CA THR A 43 -25.93 -5.75 4.72
C THR A 43 -25.75 -4.23 4.74
N VAL A 44 -26.25 -3.55 3.70
CA VAL A 44 -26.29 -2.08 3.63
C VAL A 44 -27.74 -1.61 3.53
N HIS A 45 -28.11 -0.70 4.44
CA HIS A 45 -29.47 -0.15 4.45
C HIS A 45 -29.75 0.73 3.22
N LYS A 46 -30.90 0.55 2.56
CA LYS A 46 -31.26 1.26 1.31
C LYS A 46 -31.13 2.78 1.39
N ASN A 47 -31.44 3.39 2.55
CA ASN A 47 -31.30 4.83 2.72
C ASN A 47 -29.83 5.30 2.73
N ALA A 48 -28.88 4.46 3.16
CA ALA A 48 -27.46 4.79 3.12
C ALA A 48 -26.91 4.80 1.67
N LEU A 49 -27.59 4.11 0.75
CA LEU A 49 -27.26 4.06 -0.67
C LEU A 49 -27.81 5.25 -1.47
N LYS A 50 -28.68 6.09 -0.89
CA LYS A 50 -29.29 7.24 -1.59
C LYS A 50 -28.33 8.43 -1.76
N ASN A 51 -27.31 8.57 -0.90
CA ASN A 51 -26.30 9.63 -0.98
C ASN A 51 -25.21 9.29 -2.01
N LYS A 52 -25.59 9.22 -3.30
CA LYS A 52 -24.70 8.79 -4.41
C LYS A 52 -23.82 9.88 -5.02
N SER A 53 -23.91 11.14 -4.62
CA SER A 53 -23.45 12.26 -5.47
C SER A 53 -21.96 12.24 -5.89
N LEU A 54 -21.11 11.44 -5.23
CA LEU A 54 -19.69 11.27 -5.57
C LEU A 54 -19.31 9.85 -6.05
N ARG A 55 -20.17 8.83 -5.89
CA ARG A 55 -19.80 7.44 -6.17
C ARG A 55 -19.89 7.12 -7.66
N LEU A 56 -18.82 6.54 -8.20
CA LEU A 56 -18.81 5.94 -9.53
C LEU A 56 -19.68 4.67 -9.59
N ASP A 57 -19.96 4.19 -10.80
CA ASP A 57 -20.51 2.85 -10.95
C ASP A 57 -19.53 1.77 -10.46
N LYS A 58 -20.06 0.65 -9.95
CA LYS A 58 -19.22 -0.45 -9.44
C LYS A 58 -18.25 -0.99 -10.48
N GLN A 59 -18.61 -0.96 -11.77
CA GLN A 59 -17.71 -1.39 -12.84
C GLN A 59 -16.56 -0.42 -13.06
N GLU A 60 -16.79 0.88 -12.89
CA GLU A 60 -15.72 1.88 -13.07
C GLU A 60 -14.61 1.69 -12.03
N TYR A 61 -14.95 1.32 -10.80
CA TYR A 61 -13.95 1.02 -9.77
C TYR A 61 -13.00 -0.12 -10.14
N LEU A 62 -13.42 -1.07 -10.96
CA LEU A 62 -12.57 -2.18 -11.43
C LEU A 62 -11.47 -1.71 -12.39
N SER A 63 -11.59 -0.49 -12.93
CA SER A 63 -10.57 0.14 -13.77
C SER A 63 -9.46 0.82 -12.96
N ILE A 64 -9.64 0.99 -11.64
CA ILE A 64 -8.61 1.59 -10.78
C ILE A 64 -7.36 0.71 -10.82
N PRO A 65 -6.17 1.28 -11.11
CA PRO A 65 -4.94 0.50 -11.19
C PRO A 65 -4.63 -0.24 -9.89
N SER A 66 -4.31 -1.53 -10.01
CA SER A 66 -3.87 -2.35 -8.86
C SER A 66 -2.64 -1.76 -8.16
N SER A 67 -1.75 -1.09 -8.90
CA SER A 67 -0.60 -0.35 -8.34
C SER A 67 -1.01 0.79 -7.42
N PHE A 68 -2.08 1.53 -7.75
CA PHE A 68 -2.64 2.56 -6.88
C PHE A 68 -3.26 1.95 -5.61
N LEU A 69 -4.00 0.85 -5.73
CA LEU A 69 -4.59 0.18 -4.57
C LEU A 69 -3.52 -0.35 -3.61
N ALA A 70 -2.46 -0.96 -4.16
CA ALA A 70 -1.31 -1.42 -3.40
C ALA A 70 -0.59 -0.28 -2.68
N PHE A 71 -0.34 0.83 -3.39
CA PHE A 71 0.18 2.07 -2.82
C PHE A 71 -0.72 2.59 -1.70
N LEU A 72 -2.03 2.65 -1.90
CA LEU A 72 -2.99 3.15 -0.92
C LEU A 72 -2.96 2.32 0.36
N VAL A 73 -2.92 0.99 0.24
CA VAL A 73 -2.83 0.08 1.40
C VAL A 73 -1.53 0.30 2.17
N GLY A 74 -0.40 0.45 1.47
CA GLY A 74 0.88 0.79 2.13
C GLY A 74 0.84 2.11 2.88
N LEU A 75 0.21 3.14 2.31
CA LEU A 75 0.03 4.43 2.97
C LEU A 75 -0.86 4.30 4.22
N ILE A 76 -1.95 3.54 4.13
CA ILE A 76 -2.86 3.30 5.27
C ILE A 76 -2.15 2.48 6.36
N ASP A 77 -1.26 1.56 6.00
CA ASP A 77 -0.43 0.80 6.94
C ASP A 77 0.55 1.68 7.73
N GLY A 78 0.91 2.87 7.25
CA GLY A 78 1.66 3.86 8.03
C GLY A 78 0.75 4.84 8.77
N ASP A 79 0.11 5.74 8.02
CA ASP A 79 -0.60 6.92 8.55
C ASP A 79 -2.14 6.75 8.60
N GLY A 80 -2.64 5.55 8.31
CA GLY A 80 -4.04 5.23 8.34
C GLY A 80 -4.46 4.37 9.53
N TYR A 81 -5.77 4.34 9.76
CA TYR A 81 -6.39 3.44 10.71
C TYR A 81 -7.86 3.17 10.35
N ILE A 82 -8.34 1.97 10.68
CA ILE A 82 -9.75 1.61 10.65
C ILE A 82 -10.29 1.76 12.07
N GLN A 83 -11.16 2.74 12.25
CA GLN A 83 -11.73 3.08 13.54
C GLN A 83 -13.07 2.39 13.72
N ILE A 84 -13.19 1.62 14.80
CA ILE A 84 -14.42 1.04 15.30
C ILE A 84 -14.66 1.58 16.72
N THR A 85 -15.76 2.28 16.93
CA THR A 85 -16.06 2.94 18.22
C THR A 85 -17.51 2.76 18.64
N LYS A 86 -17.75 2.83 19.95
CA LYS A 86 -19.09 2.87 20.54
C LYS A 86 -19.71 4.27 20.39
N THR A 87 -20.89 4.35 19.81
CA THR A 87 -21.72 5.57 19.82
C THR A 87 -22.39 5.77 21.18
N THR A 88 -22.91 6.97 21.46
CA THR A 88 -23.64 7.26 22.71
C THR A 88 -24.86 6.36 22.92
N LYS A 89 -25.46 5.86 21.83
CA LYS A 89 -26.60 4.92 21.84
C LYS A 89 -26.17 3.45 21.93
N GLY A 90 -24.88 3.16 22.06
CA GLY A 90 -24.34 1.79 22.17
C GLY A 90 -24.08 1.07 20.85
N PHE A 91 -24.45 1.66 19.70
CA PHE A 91 -24.16 1.09 18.37
C PHE A 91 -22.69 1.24 17.98
N ILE A 92 -22.25 0.38 17.07
CA ILE A 92 -20.94 0.46 16.42
C ILE A 92 -20.93 1.56 15.34
N ALA A 93 -19.95 2.45 15.42
CA ALA A 93 -19.57 3.33 14.33
C ALA A 93 -18.25 2.85 13.72
N MET A 94 -18.17 2.85 12.39
CA MET A 94 -17.01 2.39 11.63
C MET A 94 -16.62 3.41 10.56
N LYS A 95 -15.31 3.67 10.43
CA LYS A 95 -14.74 4.49 9.36
C LYS A 95 -13.26 4.17 9.17
N LEU A 96 -12.74 4.39 7.97
CA LEU A 96 -11.30 4.44 7.72
C LEU A 96 -10.85 5.90 7.68
N THR A 97 -9.74 6.21 8.32
CA THR A 97 -9.17 7.56 8.34
C THR A 97 -7.70 7.52 7.95
N ILE A 98 -7.29 8.39 7.02
CA ILE A 98 -5.89 8.74 6.76
C ILE A 98 -5.69 10.14 7.31
N SER A 99 -4.71 10.33 8.19
CA SER A 99 -4.48 11.59 8.89
C SER A 99 -3.08 12.10 8.62
N LEU A 100 -2.96 13.26 7.96
CA LEU A 100 -1.68 13.85 7.58
C LEU A 100 -1.56 15.28 8.14
N HIS A 101 -0.34 15.81 8.13
CA HIS A 101 -0.12 17.25 8.34
C HIS A 101 -0.85 18.05 7.24
N LEU A 102 -1.35 19.25 7.58
CA LEU A 102 -2.14 20.06 6.64
C LEU A 102 -1.38 20.43 5.36
N GLU A 103 -0.06 20.59 5.45
CA GLU A 103 0.80 20.88 4.31
C GLU A 103 0.77 19.76 3.25
N ASP A 104 0.41 18.53 3.63
CA ASP A 104 0.30 17.39 2.72
C ASP A 104 -1.14 17.08 2.29
N ILE A 105 -2.05 18.05 2.37
CA ILE A 105 -3.44 17.89 1.90
C ILE A 105 -3.53 17.46 0.43
N SER A 106 -2.53 17.79 -0.38
CA SER A 106 -2.45 17.38 -1.78
C SER A 106 -2.46 15.86 -1.96
N THR A 107 -1.83 15.11 -1.05
CA THR A 107 -1.86 13.64 -1.01
C THR A 107 -3.30 13.14 -0.83
N LEU A 108 -4.05 13.72 0.11
CA LEU A 108 -5.46 13.33 0.33
C LEU A 108 -6.36 13.70 -0.85
N ASN A 109 -6.14 14.87 -1.46
CA ASN A 109 -6.87 15.29 -2.66
C ASN A 109 -6.64 14.34 -3.83
N TYR A 110 -5.41 13.86 -4.03
CA TYR A 110 -5.11 12.84 -5.05
C TYR A 110 -5.84 11.52 -4.77
N ILE A 111 -5.77 11.01 -3.54
CA ILE A 111 -6.46 9.76 -3.18
C ILE A 111 -7.97 9.90 -3.39
N GLN A 112 -8.55 11.01 -2.94
CA GLN A 112 -9.98 11.30 -3.14
C GLN A 112 -10.32 11.49 -4.63
N SER A 113 -9.42 12.02 -5.45
CA SER A 113 -9.70 12.21 -6.88
C SER A 113 -9.70 10.91 -7.66
N VAL A 114 -8.90 9.91 -7.25
CA VAL A 114 -8.88 8.56 -7.84
C VAL A 114 -10.03 7.71 -7.31
N LEU A 115 -10.23 7.67 -5.99
CA LEU A 115 -11.29 6.87 -5.39
C LEU A 115 -12.68 7.49 -5.55
N LYS A 116 -12.80 8.81 -5.63
CA LYS A 116 -14.10 9.52 -5.48
C LYS A 116 -14.87 9.12 -4.21
N LEU A 117 -14.17 8.69 -3.16
CA LEU A 117 -14.73 8.26 -1.89
C LEU A 117 -14.32 9.16 -0.73
N GLY A 118 -15.13 9.16 0.31
CA GLY A 118 -14.83 9.82 1.57
C GLY A 118 -14.85 11.35 1.51
N LYS A 119 -14.58 11.95 2.66
CA LYS A 119 -14.58 13.40 2.85
C LYS A 119 -13.27 13.85 3.47
N ILE A 120 -12.67 14.88 2.89
CA ILE A 120 -11.51 15.57 3.45
C ILE A 120 -12.02 16.60 4.47
N ASN A 121 -11.52 16.49 5.70
CA ASN A 121 -11.76 17.45 6.77
C ASN A 121 -10.44 18.13 7.14
N VAL A 122 -10.49 19.45 7.34
CA VAL A 122 -9.32 20.26 7.70
C VAL A 122 -9.47 20.73 9.15
N TYR A 123 -8.40 20.52 9.93
CA TYR A 123 -8.31 20.91 11.33
C TYR A 123 -7.15 21.89 11.48
N LYS A 124 -7.47 23.19 11.55
CA LYS A 124 -6.50 24.29 11.62
C LYS A 124 -6.03 24.55 13.06
N ASP A 125 -5.50 23.52 13.71
CA ASP A 125 -4.85 23.69 15.01
C ASP A 125 -3.61 24.60 14.88
N LEU A 126 -3.35 25.44 15.88
CA LEU A 126 -2.25 26.42 15.84
C LEU A 126 -0.86 25.77 15.98
N LYS A 127 -0.75 24.58 16.58
CA LYS A 127 0.52 23.89 16.83
C LYS A 127 0.75 22.74 15.86
N SER A 128 -0.30 22.00 15.51
CA SER A 128 -0.22 20.83 14.64
C SER A 128 -1.45 20.77 13.71
N PRO A 129 -1.49 21.61 12.66
CA PRO A 129 -2.60 21.61 11.73
C PRO A 129 -2.63 20.28 10.97
N THR A 130 -3.80 19.64 10.91
CA THR A 130 -3.97 18.32 10.28
C THR A 130 -5.09 18.34 9.26
N CYS A 131 -5.00 17.41 8.30
CA CYS A 131 -6.08 17.11 7.37
C CYS A 131 -6.37 15.61 7.42
N LYS A 132 -7.63 15.24 7.24
CA LYS A 132 -8.07 13.84 7.35
C LYS A 132 -8.99 13.46 6.21
N LEU A 133 -8.66 12.39 5.49
CA LEU A 133 -9.58 11.74 4.56
C LEU A 133 -10.34 10.68 5.35
N VAL A 134 -11.66 10.82 5.42
CA VAL A 134 -12.54 9.91 6.16
C VAL A 134 -13.44 9.16 5.20
N ILE A 135 -13.29 7.85 5.12
CA ILE A 135 -14.13 6.94 4.33
C ILE A 135 -15.12 6.26 5.29
N ASN A 136 -16.41 6.41 5.03
CA ASN A 136 -17.47 5.93 5.93
C ASN A 136 -17.74 4.43 5.76
N LYS A 137 -18.43 3.81 6.73
CA LYS A 137 -18.85 2.40 6.71
C LYS A 137 -19.43 1.95 5.37
N THR A 138 -20.34 2.73 4.79
CA THR A 138 -21.02 2.36 3.53
C THR A 138 -20.04 2.31 2.35
N ASP A 139 -19.13 3.28 2.24
CA ASP A 139 -18.09 3.29 1.20
C ASP A 139 -17.10 2.12 1.38
N LEU A 140 -16.82 1.72 2.63
CA LEU A 140 -16.01 0.53 2.92
C LEU A 140 -16.71 -0.75 2.45
N GLN A 141 -17.98 -0.93 2.79
CA GLN A 141 -18.79 -2.11 2.43
C GLN A 141 -19.03 -2.25 0.92
N GLU A 142 -19.27 -1.14 0.23
CA GLU A 142 -19.68 -1.14 -1.18
C GLU A 142 -18.52 -1.09 -2.16
N VAL A 143 -17.37 -0.53 -1.76
CA VAL A 143 -16.31 -0.17 -2.70
C VAL A 143 -14.93 -0.56 -2.19
N LEU A 144 -14.42 0.07 -1.12
CA LEU A 144 -13.00 -0.05 -0.80
C LEU A 144 -12.61 -1.48 -0.38
N PHE A 145 -13.30 -2.09 0.58
CA PHE A 145 -12.96 -3.47 0.99
C PHE A 145 -13.22 -4.50 -0.13
N PRO A 146 -14.35 -4.44 -0.87
CA PRO A 146 -14.53 -5.31 -2.03
C PRO A 146 -13.42 -5.19 -3.08
N LEU A 147 -12.93 -3.96 -3.34
CA LEU A 147 -11.81 -3.74 -4.26
C LEU A 147 -10.51 -4.39 -3.78
N LEU A 148 -10.22 -4.30 -2.49
CA LEU A 148 -9.04 -4.93 -1.90
C LEU A 148 -9.09 -6.45 -2.03
N ILE A 149 -10.24 -7.05 -1.69
CA ILE A 149 -10.48 -8.50 -1.81
C ILE A 149 -10.37 -8.95 -3.28
N TYR A 150 -11.03 -8.24 -4.19
CA TYR A 150 -11.01 -8.56 -5.62
C TYR A 150 -9.60 -8.54 -6.22
N ASN A 151 -8.72 -7.66 -5.74
CA ASN A 151 -7.33 -7.57 -6.20
C ASN A 151 -6.35 -8.44 -5.39
N ASN A 152 -6.83 -9.17 -4.38
CA ASN A 152 -6.01 -9.90 -3.41
C ASN A 152 -4.91 -8.99 -2.78
N ILE A 153 -5.31 -7.78 -2.37
CA ILE A 153 -4.44 -6.79 -1.70
C ILE A 153 -4.92 -6.64 -0.27
N TYR A 154 -4.00 -6.71 0.68
CA TYR A 154 -4.30 -6.65 2.10
C TYR A 154 -3.20 -5.95 2.89
N PHE A 155 -3.54 -5.53 4.11
CA PHE A 155 -2.63 -4.85 5.02
C PHE A 155 -1.51 -5.79 5.49
N LEU A 156 -0.31 -5.25 5.72
CA LEU A 156 0.87 -6.02 6.10
C LEU A 156 1.39 -5.68 7.50
N THR A 157 0.78 -4.71 8.19
CA THR A 157 1.10 -4.42 9.60
C THR A 157 0.04 -5.02 10.52
N ASP A 158 0.49 -5.70 11.58
CA ASP A 158 -0.38 -6.43 12.53
C ASP A 158 -1.58 -5.58 13.00
N THR A 159 -1.35 -4.32 13.36
CA THR A 159 -2.43 -3.42 13.82
C THR A 159 -3.50 -3.19 12.75
N ARG A 160 -3.12 -2.95 11.49
CA ARG A 160 -4.10 -2.71 10.42
C ARG A 160 -4.80 -3.99 10.00
N VAL A 161 -4.09 -5.13 10.05
CA VAL A 161 -4.67 -6.45 9.84
C VAL A 161 -5.75 -6.72 10.88
N ASP A 162 -5.46 -6.55 12.17
CA ASP A 162 -6.42 -6.80 13.25
C ASP A 162 -7.65 -5.90 13.11
N GLN A 163 -7.44 -4.62 12.82
CA GLN A 163 -8.53 -3.67 12.59
C GLN A 163 -9.38 -4.05 11.37
N PHE A 164 -8.75 -4.53 10.29
CA PHE A 164 -9.43 -4.97 9.08
C PHE A 164 -10.23 -6.26 9.32
N ASN A 165 -9.63 -7.27 9.97
CA ASN A 165 -10.28 -8.52 10.33
C ASN A 165 -11.50 -8.26 11.22
N LEU A 166 -11.37 -7.43 12.25
CA LEU A 166 -12.49 -7.03 13.10
C LEU A 166 -13.59 -6.31 12.29
N ALA A 167 -13.21 -5.41 11.38
CA ALA A 167 -14.17 -4.72 10.53
C ALA A 167 -14.93 -5.71 9.64
N MET A 168 -14.23 -6.62 8.95
CA MET A 168 -14.83 -7.65 8.11
C MET A 168 -15.78 -8.54 8.91
N PHE A 169 -15.36 -9.02 10.08
CA PHE A 169 -16.18 -9.84 10.95
C PHE A 169 -17.49 -9.15 11.36
N ILE A 170 -17.43 -7.87 11.77
CA ILE A 170 -18.62 -7.08 12.11
C ILE A 170 -19.58 -6.95 10.93
N LEU A 171 -19.03 -6.70 9.74
CA LEU A 171 -19.82 -6.47 8.53
C LEU A 171 -20.51 -7.75 8.06
N GLU A 172 -19.79 -8.87 8.01
CA GLU A 172 -20.31 -10.17 7.56
C GLU A 172 -21.37 -10.74 8.49
N ASN A 173 -21.25 -10.51 9.80
CA ASN A 173 -22.19 -11.01 10.80
C ASN A 173 -23.29 -10.01 11.18
N ASP A 174 -23.37 -8.85 10.51
CA ASP A 174 -24.32 -7.75 10.79
C ASP A 174 -24.38 -7.33 12.27
N ILE A 175 -23.22 -7.29 12.94
CA ILE A 175 -23.13 -6.91 14.36
C ILE A 175 -23.38 -5.41 14.49
N LYS A 176 -24.33 -5.03 15.35
CA LYS A 176 -24.79 -3.64 15.48
C LYS A 176 -24.41 -3.03 16.81
N LEU A 177 -24.45 -3.80 17.90
CA LEU A 177 -24.18 -3.28 19.23
C LEU A 177 -22.73 -3.52 19.61
N TYR A 178 -22.11 -2.54 20.25
CA TYR A 178 -20.68 -2.59 20.57
C TYR A 178 -20.35 -3.65 21.65
N ASN A 179 -21.30 -3.95 22.53
CA ASN A 179 -21.14 -4.98 23.57
C ASN A 179 -21.27 -6.42 23.04
N GLU A 180 -21.66 -6.60 21.77
CA GLU A 180 -21.69 -7.91 21.11
C GLU A 180 -20.35 -8.23 20.42
N LEU A 181 -19.37 -7.32 20.48
CA LEU A 181 -18.06 -7.55 19.89
C LEU A 181 -17.31 -8.66 20.64
N PRO A 182 -16.76 -9.65 19.93
CA PRO A 182 -15.99 -10.70 20.56
C PRO A 182 -14.58 -10.21 20.92
N GLU A 183 -13.85 -11.04 21.65
CA GLU A 183 -12.42 -10.85 21.88
C GLU A 183 -11.65 -10.95 20.55
N LEU A 184 -10.66 -10.08 20.34
CA LEU A 184 -9.88 -10.02 19.08
C LEU A 184 -9.23 -11.35 18.71
N SER A 185 -8.79 -12.12 19.70
CA SER A 185 -8.14 -13.43 19.50
C SER A 185 -9.05 -14.50 18.90
N SER A 186 -10.37 -14.30 18.96
CA SER A 186 -11.36 -15.24 18.40
C SER A 186 -11.75 -14.91 16.95
N ILE A 187 -11.27 -13.78 16.42
CA ILE A 187 -11.64 -13.31 15.09
C ILE A 187 -10.76 -14.00 14.04
N PRO A 188 -11.35 -14.69 13.04
CA PRO A 188 -10.57 -15.33 12.00
C PRO A 188 -9.86 -14.30 11.11
N SER A 189 -8.68 -14.65 10.62
CA SER A 189 -7.96 -13.84 9.64
C SER A 189 -8.64 -13.94 8.27
N VAL A 190 -8.83 -12.80 7.62
CA VAL A 190 -9.38 -12.74 6.25
C VAL A 190 -8.32 -13.13 5.22
N PHE A 191 -7.06 -12.81 5.50
CA PHE A 191 -5.91 -13.14 4.66
C PHE A 191 -4.79 -13.75 5.51
N ASP A 192 -4.05 -14.69 4.92
CA ASP A 192 -2.84 -15.24 5.52
C ASP A 192 -1.65 -14.30 5.27
N ILE A 193 -1.09 -13.75 6.35
CA ILE A 193 0.12 -12.92 6.25
C ILE A 193 1.35 -13.80 6.08
N PRO A 194 2.29 -13.42 5.19
CA PRO A 194 3.62 -14.04 5.12
C PRO A 194 4.32 -14.15 6.48
N LYS A 195 4.81 -15.35 6.79
CA LYS A 195 5.51 -15.63 8.06
C LYS A 195 7.03 -15.51 7.95
N ASN A 196 7.56 -15.35 6.75
CA ASN A 196 8.99 -15.18 6.52
C ASN A 196 9.25 -14.05 5.49
N PRO A 197 10.46 -13.47 5.49
CA PRO A 197 10.80 -12.33 4.62
C PRO A 197 10.65 -12.61 3.12
N LEU A 198 10.95 -13.82 2.67
CA LEU A 198 10.90 -14.18 1.25
C LEU A 198 9.46 -14.14 0.73
N ASP A 199 8.52 -14.68 1.49
CA ASP A 199 7.10 -14.73 1.10
C ASP A 199 6.49 -13.34 0.91
N PHE A 200 6.92 -12.33 1.68
CA PHE A 200 6.52 -10.94 1.42
C PHE A 200 6.91 -10.48 0.02
N THR A 201 8.10 -10.86 -0.45
CA THR A 201 8.59 -10.47 -1.79
C THR A 201 7.84 -11.13 -2.93
N LEU A 202 7.12 -12.23 -2.65
CA LEU A 202 6.31 -12.96 -3.63
C LEU A 202 4.93 -12.33 -3.82
N LEU A 203 4.49 -11.45 -2.92
CA LEU A 203 3.21 -10.76 -3.08
C LEU A 203 3.28 -9.79 -4.27
N HIS A 204 2.35 -9.93 -5.22
CA HIS A 204 2.32 -9.13 -6.45
C HIS A 204 2.20 -7.63 -6.19
N PHE A 205 1.64 -7.25 -5.04
CA PHE A 205 1.43 -5.85 -4.66
C PHE A 205 2.56 -5.27 -3.78
N PHE A 206 3.52 -6.08 -3.31
CA PHE A 206 4.45 -5.66 -2.25
C PHE A 206 5.30 -4.45 -2.63
N LYS A 207 5.82 -4.40 -3.85
CA LYS A 207 6.66 -3.27 -4.29
C LYS A 207 5.89 -1.95 -4.31
N ASN A 208 4.65 -1.94 -4.80
CA ASN A 208 3.80 -0.76 -4.77
C ASN A 208 3.34 -0.43 -3.34
N TRP A 209 3.11 -1.45 -2.50
CA TRP A 209 2.88 -1.26 -1.07
C TRP A 209 4.07 -0.57 -0.39
N ILE A 210 5.32 -0.93 -0.71
CA ILE A 210 6.52 -0.25 -0.18
C ILE A 210 6.53 1.22 -0.59
N VAL A 211 6.08 1.57 -1.81
CA VAL A 211 5.95 2.99 -2.20
C VAL A 211 4.96 3.70 -1.29
N GLY A 212 3.78 3.13 -1.07
CA GLY A 212 2.76 3.67 -0.17
C GLY A 212 3.29 3.88 1.24
N PHE A 213 3.91 2.83 1.78
CA PHE A 213 4.49 2.82 3.11
C PHE A 213 5.66 3.79 3.25
N THR A 214 6.43 4.01 2.18
CA THR A 214 7.46 5.06 2.11
C THR A 214 6.85 6.45 2.12
N ASN A 215 5.67 6.62 1.53
CA ASN A 215 4.95 7.88 1.51
C ASN A 215 4.54 8.35 2.92
N SER A 216 4.24 7.42 3.82
CA SER A 216 4.02 7.67 5.25
C SER A 216 5.29 7.65 6.10
N GLU A 217 5.99 6.51 6.14
CA GLU A 217 7.03 6.21 7.14
C GLU A 217 8.48 6.40 6.61
N GLY A 218 8.62 6.64 5.31
CA GLY A 218 9.91 6.76 4.66
C GLY A 218 10.57 8.11 4.89
N SER A 219 11.89 8.16 4.72
CA SER A 219 12.63 9.43 4.73
C SER A 219 13.79 9.40 3.75
N PHE A 220 13.91 10.49 2.99
CA PHE A 220 15.03 10.76 2.10
C PHE A 220 15.76 12.00 2.60
N PHE A 221 17.04 11.87 2.95
CA PHE A 221 17.81 12.97 3.54
C PHE A 221 19.32 12.83 3.29
N ILE A 222 20.04 13.93 3.51
CA ILE A 222 21.51 13.95 3.55
C ILE A 222 21.92 13.96 5.04
N LYS A 223 22.78 13.02 5.44
CA LYS A 223 23.36 12.94 6.78
C LYS A 223 24.37 14.07 7.02
N THR A 224 24.74 14.28 8.28
CA THR A 224 25.77 15.27 8.66
C THR A 224 27.14 15.01 8.03
N ASN A 225 27.45 13.75 7.71
CA ASN A 225 28.65 13.35 6.98
C ASN A 225 28.51 13.47 5.45
N ASN A 226 27.47 14.17 4.95
CA ASN A 226 27.13 14.35 3.53
C ASN A 226 26.68 13.08 2.79
N ASP A 227 26.37 11.99 3.50
CA ASP A 227 25.82 10.79 2.87
C ASP A 227 24.33 10.89 2.61
N GLY A 228 23.93 10.60 1.37
CA GLY A 228 22.53 10.37 1.06
C GLY A 228 22.03 9.11 1.74
N CYS A 229 20.89 9.24 2.42
CA CYS A 229 20.27 8.16 3.16
C CYS A 229 18.81 8.00 2.77
N PHE A 230 18.41 6.75 2.55
CA PHE A 230 17.03 6.32 2.59
C PHE A 230 16.77 5.53 3.87
N GLN A 231 15.61 5.75 4.49
CA GLN A 231 15.24 5.11 5.73
C GLN A 231 13.74 4.80 5.77
N LEU A 232 13.40 3.66 6.35
CA LEU A 232 12.05 3.31 6.81
C LEU A 232 12.14 2.97 8.30
N LYS A 233 11.16 3.39 9.09
CA LYS A 233 11.08 3.06 10.52
C LYS A 233 9.63 2.79 10.90
N GLN A 234 9.38 1.74 11.67
CA GLN A 234 8.05 1.41 12.19
C GLN A 234 8.20 0.58 13.45
N ARG A 235 7.14 0.49 14.27
CA ARG A 235 7.07 -0.47 15.39
C ARG A 235 7.42 -1.90 14.91
N ILE A 236 7.95 -2.74 15.81
CA ILE A 236 8.54 -4.06 15.47
C ILE A 236 7.65 -4.87 14.49
N HIS A 237 8.15 -5.06 13.27
CA HIS A 237 7.69 -6.04 12.28
C HIS A 237 8.93 -6.66 11.62
N THR A 238 9.58 -7.63 12.27
CA THR A 238 10.93 -8.10 11.89
C THR A 238 10.96 -8.72 10.50
N ASN A 239 10.05 -9.64 10.20
CA ASN A 239 10.02 -10.32 8.90
C ASN A 239 9.73 -9.35 7.74
N LEU A 240 8.84 -8.37 7.97
CA LEU A 240 8.52 -7.32 6.99
C LEU A 240 9.75 -6.46 6.69
N PHE A 241 10.51 -6.04 7.71
CA PHE A 241 11.70 -5.23 7.51
C PHE A 241 12.86 -6.02 6.90
N GLU A 242 13.01 -7.28 7.26
CA GLU A 242 13.94 -8.19 6.60
C GLU A 242 13.57 -8.40 5.11
N ALA A 243 12.29 -8.35 4.75
CA ALA A 243 11.87 -8.41 3.35
C ALA A 243 12.35 -7.19 2.54
N PHE A 244 12.45 -5.99 3.16
CA PHE A 244 13.02 -4.82 2.49
C PHE A 244 14.47 -5.04 2.07
N LYS A 245 15.26 -5.77 2.88
CA LYS A 245 16.64 -6.12 2.49
C LYS A 245 16.69 -6.96 1.22
N LEU A 246 15.74 -7.87 1.05
CA LEU A 246 15.61 -8.69 -0.16
C LEU A 246 15.22 -7.83 -1.37
N VAL A 247 14.24 -6.93 -1.20
CA VAL A 247 13.79 -6.01 -2.27
C VAL A 247 14.91 -5.07 -2.73
N PHE A 248 15.66 -4.48 -1.79
CA PHE A 248 16.78 -3.59 -2.09
C PHE A 248 18.11 -4.33 -2.23
N ASN A 249 18.09 -5.67 -2.27
CA ASN A 249 19.26 -6.55 -2.41
C ASN A 249 20.46 -6.12 -1.56
N THR A 250 20.27 -5.97 -0.24
CA THR A 250 21.29 -5.44 0.67
C THR A 250 21.44 -6.29 1.92
N ASN A 251 22.66 -6.35 2.45
CA ASN A 251 23.00 -7.08 3.68
C ASN A 251 23.04 -6.17 4.91
N ARG A 252 22.56 -4.92 4.80
CA ARG A 252 22.47 -4.00 5.94
C ARG A 252 21.62 -4.61 7.05
N LYS A 253 22.12 -4.57 8.29
CA LYS A 253 21.38 -5.00 9.47
C LYS A 253 20.18 -4.08 9.69
N ILE A 254 19.02 -4.66 10.00
CA ILE A 254 17.87 -3.92 10.51
C ILE A 254 18.20 -3.47 11.94
N ASP A 255 18.14 -2.17 12.18
CA ASP A 255 18.30 -1.63 13.52
C ASP A 255 17.01 -1.84 14.32
N THR A 256 17.13 -2.40 15.52
CA THR A 256 16.01 -2.66 16.42
C THR A 256 16.26 -1.95 17.72
N THR A 257 15.73 -0.73 17.85
CA THR A 257 15.90 0.13 19.03
C THR A 257 14.54 0.66 19.49
N ASN A 258 14.32 0.71 20.81
CA ASN A 258 13.10 1.27 21.42
C ASN A 258 11.77 0.70 20.90
N ASN A 259 11.74 -0.60 20.57
CA ASN A 259 10.60 -1.27 19.95
C ASN A 259 10.23 -0.78 18.54
N TYR A 260 11.22 -0.28 17.79
CA TYR A 260 11.10 0.02 16.37
C TYR A 260 12.11 -0.79 15.57
N ASN A 261 11.69 -1.24 14.40
CA ASN A 261 12.60 -1.68 13.36
C ASN A 261 12.90 -0.51 12.42
N GLN A 262 14.15 -0.45 11.98
CA GLN A 262 14.62 0.60 11.09
C GLN A 262 15.49 -0.01 9.99
N PHE A 263 15.02 0.14 8.76
CA PHE A 263 15.80 -0.13 7.56
C PHE A 263 16.47 1.17 7.13
N SER A 264 17.79 1.19 6.97
CA SER A 264 18.53 2.38 6.55
C SER A 264 19.69 2.00 5.63
N VAL A 265 19.77 2.70 4.51
CA VAL A 265 20.80 2.49 3.50
C VAL A 265 21.41 3.82 3.05
N SER A 266 22.74 3.83 2.89
CA SER A 266 23.48 5.03 2.49
C SER A 266 24.77 4.73 1.73
N SER A 267 25.01 3.48 1.31
CA SER A 267 26.15 3.19 0.43
C SER A 267 25.81 3.65 -0.99
N LYS A 268 26.83 3.97 -1.81
CA LYS A 268 26.60 4.37 -3.21
C LYS A 268 25.77 3.34 -3.99
N ALA A 269 26.07 2.05 -3.78
CA ALA A 269 25.34 0.95 -4.42
C ALA A 269 23.90 0.83 -3.93
N ASP A 270 23.65 0.95 -2.62
CA ASP A 270 22.28 0.90 -2.10
C ASP A 270 21.46 2.13 -2.54
N VAL A 271 22.07 3.32 -2.58
CA VAL A 271 21.42 4.54 -3.06
C VAL A 271 21.01 4.40 -4.51
N GLN A 272 21.86 3.82 -5.39
CA GLN A 272 21.45 3.52 -6.76
C GLN A 272 20.21 2.61 -6.80
N LYS A 273 20.19 1.53 -6.01
CA LYS A 273 19.03 0.62 -5.95
C LYS A 273 17.76 1.31 -5.46
N VAL A 274 17.88 2.25 -4.54
CA VAL A 274 16.75 3.10 -4.11
C VAL A 274 16.27 3.98 -5.25
N ILE A 275 17.17 4.60 -6.01
CA ILE A 275 16.81 5.39 -7.20
C ILE A 275 16.11 4.48 -8.23
N ASP A 276 16.68 3.32 -8.52
CA ASP A 276 16.12 2.35 -9.47
C ASP A 276 14.72 1.90 -9.06
N PHE A 277 14.51 1.66 -7.76
CA PHE A 277 13.21 1.28 -7.21
C PHE A 277 12.15 2.36 -7.43
N PHE A 278 12.43 3.61 -7.09
CA PHE A 278 11.44 4.69 -7.13
C PHE A 278 11.33 5.41 -8.48
N SER A 279 12.36 5.37 -9.33
CA SER A 279 12.41 6.12 -10.60
C SER A 279 12.33 5.24 -11.85
N PHE A 280 12.81 3.98 -11.79
CA PHE A 280 13.00 3.15 -12.99
C PHE A 280 12.22 1.83 -12.99
N SER A 281 11.54 1.48 -11.89
CA SER A 281 10.85 0.18 -11.75
C SER A 281 9.39 0.17 -12.25
N GLY A 282 8.89 1.27 -12.81
CA GLY A 282 7.50 1.36 -13.30
C GLY A 282 6.44 1.21 -12.21
N LEU A 283 6.80 1.48 -10.95
CA LEU A 283 5.88 1.45 -9.80
C LEU A 283 5.00 2.70 -9.78
N HIS A 284 3.97 2.69 -8.94
CA HIS A 284 3.23 3.90 -8.61
C HIS A 284 4.22 4.96 -8.10
N PRO A 285 4.13 6.23 -8.54
CA PRO A 285 5.04 7.26 -8.09
C PRO A 285 4.80 7.62 -6.62
N LEU A 286 5.83 8.13 -5.94
CA LEU A 286 5.62 8.87 -4.68
C LEU A 286 4.75 10.11 -4.97
N ILE A 287 3.98 10.56 -3.99
CA ILE A 287 3.10 11.73 -4.13
C ILE A 287 3.28 12.70 -2.96
N GLY A 288 2.76 13.92 -3.13
CA GLY A 288 2.71 14.95 -2.09
C GLY A 288 4.09 15.39 -1.59
N LEU A 289 4.20 15.68 -0.29
CA LEU A 289 5.45 16.12 0.33
C LEU A 289 6.55 15.06 0.25
N LYS A 290 6.22 13.76 0.25
CA LYS A 290 7.24 12.71 0.11
C LYS A 290 7.92 12.77 -1.25
N TYR A 291 7.15 12.99 -2.32
CA TYR A 291 7.70 13.17 -3.66
C TYR A 291 8.63 14.38 -3.73
N ILE A 292 8.22 15.52 -3.16
CA ILE A 292 9.05 16.73 -3.10
C ILE A 292 10.34 16.46 -2.32
N GLN A 293 10.26 15.74 -1.19
CA GLN A 293 11.42 15.32 -0.41
C GLN A 293 12.38 14.46 -1.25
N TYR A 294 11.85 13.49 -2.00
CA TYR A 294 12.62 12.61 -2.86
C TYR A 294 13.33 13.39 -3.98
N ILE A 295 12.64 14.29 -4.69
CA ILE A 295 13.24 15.12 -5.74
C ILE A 295 14.33 16.04 -5.19
N LYS A 296 14.10 16.66 -4.03
CA LYS A 296 15.13 17.46 -3.35
C LYS A 296 16.34 16.60 -2.98
N TRP A 297 16.13 15.37 -2.55
CA TRP A 297 17.19 14.42 -2.24
C TRP A 297 18.00 14.05 -3.49
N LEU A 298 17.36 13.71 -4.61
CA LEU A 298 18.03 13.44 -5.88
C LEU A 298 18.87 14.64 -6.34
N ASN A 299 18.34 15.85 -6.26
CA ASN A 299 19.05 17.07 -6.61
C ASN A 299 20.31 17.29 -5.74
N ASN A 300 20.25 16.97 -4.45
CA ASN A 300 21.40 17.06 -3.56
C ASN A 300 22.43 15.95 -3.85
N LEU A 301 21.98 14.74 -4.14
CA LEU A 301 22.85 13.62 -4.52
C LEU A 301 23.60 13.90 -5.82
N ASN A 302 22.92 14.43 -6.84
CA ASN A 302 23.52 14.74 -8.13
C ASN A 302 24.66 15.79 -8.01
N LYS A 303 24.51 16.74 -7.07
CA LYS A 303 25.54 17.75 -6.76
C LYS A 303 26.67 17.24 -5.86
N SER A 304 26.53 16.06 -5.27
CA SER A 304 27.52 15.49 -4.35
C SER A 304 28.65 14.79 -5.11
N LEU A 305 29.90 15.04 -4.71
CA LEU A 305 31.08 14.35 -5.28
C LEU A 305 30.97 12.83 -5.24
N ARG A 306 30.32 12.27 -4.21
CA ARG A 306 30.21 10.83 -4.00
C ARG A 306 29.15 10.19 -4.91
N TYR A 307 28.06 10.89 -5.17
CA TYR A 307 26.85 10.33 -5.81
C TYR A 307 26.56 10.91 -7.20
N SER A 308 27.29 11.93 -7.65
CA SER A 308 27.07 12.60 -8.95
C SER A 308 27.11 11.66 -10.16
N SER A 309 27.83 10.55 -10.08
CA SER A 309 27.96 9.54 -11.13
C SER A 309 26.91 8.42 -11.07
N LEU A 310 25.92 8.53 -10.18
CA LEU A 310 24.76 7.62 -10.20
C LEU A 310 23.88 7.89 -11.42
N ASN A 311 23.07 6.91 -11.79
CA ASN A 311 22.04 7.08 -12.81
C ASN A 311 20.82 7.77 -12.19
N TYR A 312 20.40 8.89 -12.78
CA TYR A 312 19.26 9.70 -12.35
C TYR A 312 18.23 9.83 -13.46
N PRO A 313 16.94 10.03 -13.14
CA PRO A 313 15.92 10.29 -14.16
C PRO A 313 16.19 11.61 -14.89
N ASP A 314 15.83 11.68 -16.18
CA ASP A 314 16.12 12.82 -17.08
C ASP A 314 15.51 14.17 -16.62
N LYS A 315 14.55 14.13 -15.70
CA LYS A 315 13.95 15.30 -15.05
C LYS A 315 14.12 15.17 -13.53
N ILE A 316 15.04 15.96 -12.97
CA ILE A 316 15.21 16.18 -11.53
C ILE A 316 14.87 17.64 -11.20
#